data_AF-A0A4Q7YMY2-F1
#
_entry.id   AF-A0A4Q7YMY2-F1
#
_cell.length_a   1.000
_cell.length_b   1.000
_cell.length_c   1.000
_cell.angle_alpha   90.00
_cell.angle_beta   90.00
_cell.angle_gamma   90.00
#
_symmetry.space_group_name_H-M   'P 1'
#
loop_
_entity.id
_entity.type
_entity.pdbx_description
1 polymer ?
#
loop_
_entity_poly.entity_id
_entity_poly.type
_entity_poly.pdbx_seq_one_letter_code
_entity_poly.pdbx_strand_id
1 'polypeptide(L)'
;MLDPTDLFDLPKSILVGILRALWWLAWDFCVETIGWSIGWVALRVVTIDRFPKEALGGLDQANGFVASFVEVVGLVILATTIWLLSGLWP
;
A
#
# COMPACT_ATOMS: atom_id res chain seq x y z
N MET A 1 -14.73 -40.55 -17.70
CA MET A 1 -15.17 -39.67 -18.79
C MET A 1 -14.74 -38.27 -18.40
N LEU A 2 -13.76 -37.69 -19.10
CA LEU A 2 -13.40 -36.28 -18.91
C LEU A 2 -14.37 -35.46 -19.76
N ASP A 3 -15.18 -34.64 -19.12
CA ASP A 3 -16.17 -33.79 -19.78
C ASP A 3 -15.44 -32.58 -20.40
N PRO A 4 -15.61 -32.25 -21.70
CA PRO A 4 -14.92 -31.10 -22.31
C PRO A 4 -15.20 -29.76 -21.63
N THR A 5 -16.27 -29.63 -20.85
CA THR A 5 -16.57 -28.46 -20.02
C THR A 5 -15.58 -28.28 -18.86
N ASP A 6 -15.14 -29.37 -18.22
CA ASP A 6 -14.14 -29.31 -17.13
C ASP A 6 -12.78 -28.80 -17.64
N LEU A 7 -12.45 -29.09 -18.90
CA LEU A 7 -11.22 -28.62 -19.55
C LEU A 7 -11.23 -27.09 -19.77
N PHE A 8 -12.39 -26.48 -19.95
CA PHE A 8 -12.55 -25.02 -20.10
C PHE A 8 -12.74 -24.30 -18.76
N ASP A 9 -13.18 -24.99 -17.71
CA ASP A 9 -13.31 -24.41 -16.37
C ASP A 9 -12.00 -24.42 -15.58
N LEU A 10 -11.10 -25.37 -15.85
CA LEU A 10 -9.74 -25.40 -15.30
C LEU A 10 -8.93 -24.11 -15.60
N PRO A 11 -8.81 -23.63 -16.85
CA PRO A 11 -8.09 -22.38 -17.16
C PRO A 11 -8.78 -21.15 -16.57
N LYS A 12 -10.12 -21.12 -16.48
CA LYS A 12 -10.84 -20.03 -15.80
C LYS A 12 -10.48 -19.96 -14.33
N SER A 13 -10.44 -21.11 -13.64
CA SER A 13 -10.11 -21.16 -12.22
C SER A 13 -8.68 -20.66 -11.93
N ILE A 14 -7.72 -21.03 -12.78
CA ILE A 14 -6.34 -20.53 -12.72
C ILE A 14 -6.30 -19.02 -12.95
N LEU A 15 -7.03 -18.54 -13.96
CA LEU A 15 -7.09 -17.12 -14.30
C LEU A 15 -7.68 -16.28 -13.15
N VAL A 16 -8.76 -16.75 -12.52
CA VAL A 16 -9.31 -16.13 -11.30
C VAL A 16 -8.29 -16.12 -10.15
N GLY A 17 -7.54 -17.22 -9.97
CA GLY A 17 -6.45 -17.29 -8.99
C GLY A 17 -5.38 -16.23 -9.22
N ILE A 18 -4.94 -16.05 -10.47
CA ILE A 18 -3.95 -15.03 -10.84
C ILE A 18 -4.49 -13.62 -10.60
N LEU A 19 -5.73 -13.32 -11.02
CA LEU A 19 -6.33 -12.01 -10.75
C LEU A 19 -6.47 -11.74 -9.25
N ARG A 20 -6.80 -12.76 -8.45
CA ARG A 20 -6.87 -12.65 -6.99
C ARG A 20 -5.50 -12.32 -6.40
N ALA A 21 -4.43 -12.95 -6.89
CA ALA A 21 -3.07 -12.66 -6.46
C ALA A 21 -2.62 -11.25 -6.86
N LEU A 22 -2.92 -10.83 -8.10
CA LEU A 22 -2.63 -9.46 -8.56
C LEU A 22 -3.41 -8.42 -7.76
N TRP A 23 -4.66 -8.70 -7.40
CA TRP A 23 -5.47 -7.82 -6.55
C TRP A 23 -4.85 -7.65 -5.16
N TRP A 24 -4.38 -8.74 -4.57
CA TRP A 24 -3.72 -8.71 -3.27
C TRP A 24 -2.40 -7.93 -3.34
N LEU A 25 -1.59 -8.16 -4.38
CA LEU A 25 -0.34 -7.43 -4.60
C LEU A 25 -0.58 -5.94 -4.87
N ALA A 26 -1.63 -5.61 -5.62
CA ALA A 26 -2.01 -4.23 -5.86
C ALA A 26 -2.43 -3.52 -4.57
N TRP A 27 -3.09 -4.23 -3.64
CA TRP A 27 -3.41 -3.69 -2.32
C TRP A 27 -2.14 -3.38 -1.53
N ASP A 28 -1.21 -4.33 -1.44
CA ASP A 28 0.05 -4.13 -0.72
C ASP A 28 0.86 -2.96 -1.31
N PHE A 29 1.02 -2.92 -2.64
CA PHE A 29 1.68 -1.80 -3.32
C PHE A 29 0.97 -0.46 -3.08
N CYS A 30 -0.37 -0.48 -3.04
CA CYS A 30 -1.15 0.73 -2.81
C CYS A 30 -0.96 1.22 -1.37
N VAL A 31 -0.99 0.32 -0.38
CA VAL A 31 -0.71 0.63 1.03
C VAL A 31 0.70 1.18 1.19
N GLU A 32 1.69 0.53 0.57
CA GLU A 32 3.09 0.94 0.64
C GLU A 32 3.28 2.34 0.02
N THR A 33 2.71 2.57 -1.16
CA THR A 33 2.79 3.85 -1.87
C THR A 33 2.07 4.97 -1.11
N ILE A 34 0.86 4.71 -0.60
CA ILE A 34 0.07 5.70 0.14
C ILE A 34 0.72 6.00 1.49
N GLY A 35 1.11 4.96 2.24
CA GLY A 35 1.79 5.08 3.53
C GLY A 35 3.08 5.87 3.38
N TRP A 36 3.93 5.53 2.40
CA TRP A 36 5.14 6.28 2.11
C TRP A 36 4.84 7.72 1.72
N SER A 37 3.89 7.98 0.83
CA SER A 37 3.56 9.34 0.39
C SER A 37 3.12 10.24 1.55
N ILE A 38 2.21 9.76 2.40
CA ILE A 38 1.71 10.50 3.56
C ILE A 38 2.83 10.69 4.59
N GLY A 39 3.55 9.61 4.92
CA GLY A 39 4.64 9.63 5.89
C GLY A 39 5.78 10.53 5.46
N TRP A 40 6.14 10.52 4.18
CA TRP A 40 7.18 11.37 3.60
C TRP A 40 6.83 12.84 3.73
N VAL A 41 5.60 13.22 3.36
CA VAL A 41 5.14 14.61 3.47
C VAL A 41 5.11 15.04 4.93
N ALA A 42 4.53 14.22 5.81
CA ALA A 42 4.44 14.53 7.23
C ALA A 42 5.83 14.69 7.88
N LEU A 43 6.75 13.76 7.62
CA LEU A 43 8.09 13.81 8.18
C LEU A 43 8.91 14.98 7.62
N ARG A 44 8.76 15.35 6.35
CA ARG A 44 9.41 16.56 5.82
C ARG A 44 8.89 17.83 6.47
N VAL A 45 7.57 17.92 6.67
CA VAL A 45 6.96 19.06 7.36
C VAL A 45 7.47 19.16 8.80
N VAL A 46 7.52 18.04 9.52
CA VAL A 46 7.96 18.01 10.92
C VAL A 46 9.48 18.25 11.06
N THR A 47 10.28 17.71 10.15
CA THR A 47 11.75 17.77 10.23
C THR A 47 12.37 18.94 9.46
N ILE A 48 11.55 19.86 8.91
CA ILE A 48 11.99 21.02 8.12
C ILE A 48 12.92 20.56 6.98
N ASP A 49 12.38 19.69 6.12
CA ASP A 49 13.06 19.17 4.92
C ASP A 49 14.33 18.34 5.18
N ARG A 50 14.60 17.96 6.45
CA ARG A 50 15.80 17.20 6.81
C ARG A 50 15.66 15.69 6.60
N PHE A 51 14.44 15.17 6.62
CA PHE A 51 14.13 13.75 6.49
C PHE A 51 12.73 13.54 5.87
N PRO A 52 12.50 12.57 4.97
CA PRO A 52 13.45 11.61 4.36
C PRO A 52 14.35 12.26 3.30
N LYS A 53 15.56 11.70 3.09
CA LYS A 53 16.52 12.20 2.09
C LYS A 53 16.11 11.82 0.66
N GLU A 54 15.39 10.72 0.54
CA GLU A 54 14.91 10.14 -0.69
C GLU A 54 13.74 10.97 -1.25
N ALA A 55 13.53 10.91 -2.57
CA ALA A 55 12.41 11.58 -3.22
C ALA A 55 11.07 10.87 -2.90
N LEU A 56 9.94 11.54 -3.14
CA LEU A 56 8.60 10.95 -3.01
C LEU A 56 8.45 9.60 -3.76
N GLY A 57 9.03 9.48 -4.96
CA GLY A 57 9.05 8.23 -5.73
C GLY A 57 10.28 7.35 -5.48
N GLY A 58 11.10 7.68 -4.47
CA GLY A 58 12.36 7.01 -4.16
C GLY A 58 12.22 5.85 -3.16
N LEU A 59 11.02 5.30 -3.00
CA LEU A 59 10.73 4.19 -2.07
C LEU A 59 11.69 3.00 -2.29
N ASP A 60 11.89 2.59 -3.55
CA ASP A 60 12.82 1.50 -3.92
C ASP A 60 14.30 1.81 -3.63
N GLN A 61 14.65 3.10 -3.48
CA GLN A 61 16.03 3.54 -3.19
C GLN A 61 16.27 3.77 -1.70
N ALA A 62 15.20 3.83 -0.90
CA ALA A 62 15.30 4.00 0.54
C ALA A 62 15.79 2.71 1.20
N ASN A 63 16.55 2.86 2.28
CA ASN A 63 16.85 1.71 3.13
C ASN A 63 15.53 1.09 3.62
N GLY A 64 15.34 -0.23 3.48
CA GLY A 64 14.08 -0.90 3.79
C GLY A 64 13.54 -0.59 5.19
N PHE A 65 14.42 -0.40 6.18
CA PHE A 65 14.00 0.02 7.52
C PHE A 65 13.43 1.46 7.55
N VAL A 66 14.02 2.38 6.79
CA VAL A 66 13.52 3.76 6.64
C VAL A 66 12.21 3.76 5.88
N ALA A 67 12.11 3.00 4.79
CA ALA A 67 10.89 2.80 4.01
C ALA A 67 9.72 2.38 4.90
N SER A 68 9.89 1.27 5.64
CA SER A 68 8.85 0.77 6.54
C SER A 68 8.52 1.73 7.68
N PHE A 69 9.49 2.46 8.23
CA PHE A 69 9.22 3.43 9.30
C PHE A 69 8.37 4.60 8.79
N VAL A 70 8.74 5.18 7.65
CA VAL A 70 8.01 6.29 7.02
C VAL A 70 6.61 5.84 6.64
N GLU A 71 6.46 4.64 6.07
CA GLU A 71 5.17 4.06 5.73
C GLU A 71 4.26 3.91 6.95
N VAL A 72 4.75 3.29 8.03
CA VAL A 72 4.00 3.11 9.27
C VAL A 72 3.57 4.46 9.84
N VAL A 73 4.44 5.47 9.83
CA VAL A 73 4.09 6.83 10.26
C VAL A 73 2.96 7.40 9.40
N GLY A 74 3.02 7.24 8.08
CA GLY A 74 1.96 7.69 7.18
C GLY A 74 0.62 7.00 7.42
N LEU A 75 0.62 5.68 7.62
CA LEU A 75 -0.58 4.91 7.95
C LEU A 75 -1.17 5.28 9.31
N VAL A 76 -0.33 5.53 10.32
CA VAL A 76 -0.76 6.01 11.64
C VAL A 76 -1.41 7.39 11.53
N ILE A 77 -0.84 8.31 10.75
CA ILE A 77 -1.43 9.63 10.51
C ILE A 77 -2.77 9.50 9.80
N LEU A 78 -2.87 8.66 8.77
CA LEU A 78 -4.10 8.41 8.05
C LEU A 78 -5.18 7.85 8.99
N ALA A 79 -4.86 6.80 9.75
CA ALA A 79 -5.78 6.17 10.69
C ALA A 79 -6.24 7.15 11.79
N THR A 80 -5.31 7.92 12.37
CA THR A 80 -5.63 8.91 13.41
C THR A 80 -6.51 10.02 12.86
N THR A 81 -6.24 10.50 11.63
CA THR A 81 -7.06 11.52 10.96
C THR A 81 -8.49 11.03 10.71
N ILE A 82 -8.63 9.79 10.22
CA ILE A 82 -9.95 9.15 10.04
C ILE A 82 -10.67 9.03 11.37
N TRP A 83 -10.00 8.56 12.42
CA TRP A 83 -10.58 8.38 13.74
C TRP A 83 -11.04 9.69 14.37
N LEU A 84 -10.25 10.76 14.25
CA LEU A 84 -10.62 12.09 14.73
C LEU A 84 -11.82 12.65 13.96
N LEU A 85 -11.80 12.55 12.63
CA LEU A 85 -12.89 13.05 11.79
C LEU A 85 -14.19 12.25 11.95
N SER A 86 -14.10 10.93 12.17
CA SER A 86 -15.28 10.10 12.40
C SER A 86 -15.90 10.37 13.78
N GLY A 87 -15.07 10.66 14.80
CA GLY A 87 -15.55 11.12 16.11
C GLY A 87 -16.13 12.54 16.11
N LEU A 88 -15.73 13.38 15.15
CA LEU A 88 -16.26 14.72 14.91
C LEU A 88 -17.54 14.72 14.05
N TRP A 89 -17.95 13.57 13.51
CA TRP A 89 -19.14 13.45 12.70
C TRP A 89 -20.40 13.52 13.61
N PRO A 90 -21.32 14.46 13.38
CA PRO A 90 -22.53 14.62 14.20
C PRO A 90 -23.52 13.45 14.08
#